data_AF-A0A2N3F978-F1
#
_entry.id   AF-A0A2N3F978-F1
#
_cell.length_a   1.000
_cell.length_b   1.000
_cell.length_c   1.000
_cell.angle_alpha   90.00
_cell.angle_beta   90.00
_cell.angle_gamma   90.00
#
_symmetry.space_group_name_H-M   'P 1'
#
loop_
_entity.id
_entity.type
_entity.pdbx_description
1 polymer ?
#
loop_
_entity_poly.entity_id
_entity_poly.type
_entity_poly.pdbx_seq_one_letter_code
_entity_poly.pdbx_strand_id
1 'polypeptide(L)'
;MQRRPGARIMFMAALVAAALLVLPAQAFAEKTIGLSSGTFKFEVAAGDTATGTVYVTNDGDENISVLLYVSDQNIDAKGTATYATPDRTDFAALTKPATWTSLRYSGGGRTLGNIPYVELTPGERRAVRFTISPRAVRARR
;
A
#
# COMPACT_ATOMS: atom_id res chain seq x y z
N MET A 1 -18.70 68.66 9.97
CA MET A 1 -18.32 67.48 9.15
C MET A 1 -18.68 66.21 9.91
N GLN A 2 -19.94 65.75 9.81
CA GLN A 2 -20.44 64.57 10.54
C GLN A 2 -19.90 63.29 9.89
N ARG A 3 -19.04 62.55 10.60
CA ARG A 3 -18.58 61.22 10.19
C ARG A 3 -19.78 60.28 10.20
N ARG A 4 -20.29 59.90 9.03
CA ARG A 4 -21.42 58.96 8.88
C ARG A 4 -21.01 57.60 9.49
N PRO A 5 -21.63 57.15 10.59
CA PRO A 5 -21.23 55.92 11.29
C PRO A 5 -21.39 54.66 10.41
N GLY A 6 -22.28 54.69 9.41
CA GLY A 6 -22.49 53.57 8.49
C GLY A 6 -21.29 53.22 7.61
N ALA A 7 -20.44 54.19 7.23
CA ALA A 7 -19.30 53.92 6.36
C ALA A 7 -18.23 53.04 7.03
N ARG A 8 -18.06 53.18 8.35
CA ARG A 8 -17.11 52.36 9.13
C ARG A 8 -17.59 50.93 9.32
N ILE A 9 -18.89 50.77 9.55
CA ILE A 9 -19.52 49.45 9.71
C ILE A 9 -19.46 48.68 8.38
N MET A 10 -19.75 49.36 7.27
CA MET A 10 -19.69 48.76 5.94
C MET A 10 -18.26 48.36 5.55
N PHE A 11 -17.28 49.18 5.89
CA PHE A 11 -15.87 48.88 5.65
C PHE A 11 -15.38 47.70 6.50
N MET A 12 -15.75 47.64 7.79
CA MET A 12 -15.48 46.49 8.67
C MET A 12 -16.11 45.20 8.14
N ALA A 13 -17.38 45.25 7.71
CA ALA A 13 -18.07 44.09 7.16
C ALA A 13 -17.39 43.59 5.87
N ALA A 14 -16.97 44.49 4.99
CA ALA A 14 -16.23 44.14 3.77
C ALA A 14 -14.87 43.50 4.08
N LEU A 15 -14.17 44.00 5.11
CA LEU A 15 -12.89 43.44 5.57
C LEU A 15 -13.05 42.03 6.15
N VAL A 16 -14.10 41.81 6.94
CA VAL A 16 -14.41 40.47 7.49
C VAL A 16 -14.80 39.51 6.37
N ALA A 17 -15.64 39.93 5.42
CA ALA A 17 -16.00 39.09 4.27
C ALA A 17 -14.78 38.75 3.38
N ALA A 18 -13.90 39.72 3.13
CA ALA A 18 -12.65 39.49 2.41
C ALA A 18 -11.72 38.53 3.16
N ALA A 19 -11.61 38.65 4.49
CA ALA A 19 -10.79 37.74 5.30
C ALA A 19 -11.34 36.30 5.30
N LEU A 20 -12.68 36.13 5.30
CA LEU A 20 -13.31 34.81 5.22
C LEU A 20 -13.09 34.12 3.87
N LEU A 21 -12.92 34.88 2.78
CA LEU A 21 -12.61 34.35 1.44
C LEU A 21 -11.15 33.90 1.29
N VAL A 22 -10.26 34.29 2.21
CA VAL A 22 -8.84 33.90 2.22
C VAL A 22 -8.58 32.77 3.22
N LEU A 23 -9.63 32.26 3.89
CA LEU A 23 -9.47 31.08 4.73
C LEU A 23 -9.02 29.89 3.85
N PRO A 24 -7.89 29.24 4.18
CA PRO A 24 -7.47 28.07 3.45
C PRO A 24 -8.57 27.00 3.56
N ALA A 25 -8.92 26.39 2.42
CA ALA A 25 -9.82 25.25 2.41
C ALA A 25 -9.33 24.18 3.39
N GLN A 26 -10.26 23.46 4.03
CA GLN A 26 -9.89 22.34 4.90
C GLN A 26 -9.12 21.31 4.06
N ALA A 27 -7.81 21.23 4.27
CA ALA A 27 -7.01 20.12 3.78
C ALA A 27 -7.29 18.92 4.69
N PHE A 28 -7.98 17.92 4.14
CA PHE A 28 -8.18 16.65 4.84
C PHE A 28 -6.89 15.83 4.73
N ALA A 29 -6.47 15.20 5.82
CA ALA A 29 -5.32 14.31 5.80
C ALA A 29 -5.70 13.02 5.06
N GLU A 30 -4.90 12.63 4.07
CA GLU A 30 -5.17 11.45 3.24
C GLU A 30 -4.27 10.26 3.60
N LYS A 31 -4.81 9.04 3.48
CA LYS A 31 -4.04 7.79 3.57
C LYS A 31 -3.89 7.20 2.19
N THR A 32 -2.74 7.46 1.57
CA THR A 32 -2.45 7.02 0.21
C THR A 32 -1.25 6.09 0.21
N ILE A 33 -1.45 4.87 -0.31
CA ILE A 33 -0.38 3.88 -0.46
C ILE A 33 0.13 3.86 -1.91
N GLY A 34 1.43 4.07 -2.06
CA GLY A 34 2.17 3.86 -3.29
C GLY A 34 2.76 2.46 -3.36
N LEU A 35 2.73 1.84 -4.53
CA LEU A 35 3.43 0.60 -4.83
C LEU A 35 4.26 0.80 -6.10
N SER A 36 5.51 0.33 -6.11
CA SER A 36 6.25 0.20 -7.36
C SER A 36 5.55 -0.87 -8.20
N SER A 37 4.65 -0.45 -9.08
CA SER A 37 3.92 -1.35 -9.96
C SER A 37 4.89 -1.99 -10.97
N GLY A 38 4.67 -3.27 -11.26
CA GLY A 38 5.48 -4.01 -12.22
C GLY A 38 5.06 -5.47 -12.33
N THR A 39 5.24 -6.04 -13.51
CA THR A 39 5.10 -7.48 -13.74
C THR A 39 6.48 -8.09 -13.78
N PHE A 40 6.74 -9.05 -12.90
CA PHE A 40 7.96 -9.85 -12.94
C PHE A 40 7.68 -11.15 -13.69
N LYS A 41 8.55 -11.50 -14.64
CA LYS A 41 8.53 -12.79 -15.31
C LYS A 41 9.78 -13.55 -14.90
N PHE A 42 9.60 -14.75 -14.37
CA PHE A 42 10.69 -15.62 -13.97
C PHE A 42 10.54 -16.98 -14.63
N GLU A 43 11.66 -17.55 -15.02
CA GLU A 43 11.79 -18.95 -15.39
C GLU A 43 12.74 -19.57 -14.35
N VAL A 44 12.20 -20.44 -13.49
CA VAL A 44 12.94 -20.99 -12.34
C VAL A 44 12.76 -22.50 -12.35
N ALA A 45 13.88 -23.22 -12.47
CA ALA A 45 13.86 -24.67 -12.37
C ALA A 45 13.57 -25.10 -10.92
N ALA A 46 13.11 -26.34 -10.75
CA ALA A 46 12.77 -26.86 -9.45
C ALA A 46 14.02 -26.99 -8.57
N GLY A 47 14.02 -26.38 -7.38
CA GLY A 47 15.19 -26.31 -6.50
C GLY A 47 16.03 -25.03 -6.65
N ASP A 48 15.84 -24.27 -7.73
CA ASP A 48 16.44 -22.95 -7.88
C ASP A 48 15.59 -21.86 -7.20
N THR A 49 16.17 -20.66 -7.09
CA THR A 49 15.49 -19.51 -6.49
C THR A 49 15.58 -18.28 -7.39
N ALA A 50 14.49 -17.53 -7.48
CA ALA A 50 14.48 -16.19 -8.05
C ALA A 50 14.15 -15.14 -7.00
N THR A 51 14.72 -13.95 -7.14
CA THR A 51 14.46 -12.83 -6.23
C THR A 51 14.00 -11.60 -6.98
N GLY A 52 13.09 -10.84 -6.37
CA GLY A 52 12.74 -9.51 -6.84
C GLY A 52 12.53 -8.56 -5.68
N THR A 53 12.36 -7.29 -5.99
CA THR A 53 12.13 -6.24 -4.99
C THR A 53 10.99 -5.35 -5.47
N VAL A 54 10.03 -5.13 -4.58
CA VAL A 54 8.99 -4.11 -4.75
C VAL A 54 9.20 -3.02 -3.70
N TYR A 55 8.75 -1.81 -3.99
CA TYR A 55 8.77 -0.71 -3.05
C TYR A 55 7.35 -0.37 -2.65
N VAL A 56 7.14 -0.15 -1.37
CA VAL A 56 5.92 0.42 -0.82
C VAL A 56 6.24 1.81 -0.31
N THR A 57 5.41 2.77 -0.66
CA THR A 57 5.55 4.18 -0.27
C THR A 57 4.28 4.63 0.42
N ASN A 58 4.41 5.53 1.39
CA ASN A 58 3.28 6.30 1.90
C ASN A 58 3.24 7.65 1.18
N ASP A 59 2.32 7.79 0.23
CA ASP A 59 2.14 9.01 -0.56
C ASP A 59 1.07 9.94 0.07
N GLY A 60 0.55 9.58 1.25
CA GLY A 60 -0.42 10.37 2.00
C GLY A 60 0.21 11.23 3.11
N ASP A 61 -0.66 11.81 3.93
CA ASP A 61 -0.31 12.75 5.00
C ASP A 61 -0.33 12.13 6.40
N GLU A 62 -0.86 10.91 6.53
CA GLU A 62 -0.91 10.18 7.81
C GLU A 62 -0.03 8.94 7.81
N ASN A 63 0.40 8.50 8.99
CA ASN A 63 1.06 7.21 9.15
C ASN A 63 0.14 6.07 8.69
N ILE A 64 0.70 5.13 7.93
CA ILE A 64 -0.01 3.93 7.47
C ILE A 64 0.69 2.67 7.94
N SER A 65 -0.12 1.62 8.10
CA SER A 65 0.36 0.29 8.41
C SER A 65 -0.20 -0.69 7.39
N VAL A 66 0.70 -1.38 6.69
CA VAL A 66 0.38 -2.17 5.51
C VAL A 66 0.71 -3.63 5.76
N LEU A 67 -0.24 -4.50 5.42
CA LEU A 67 -0.04 -5.94 5.38
C LEU A 67 0.36 -6.35 3.97
N LEU A 68 1.50 -7.02 3.81
CA LEU A 68 1.90 -7.56 2.52
C LEU A 68 1.77 -9.08 2.51
N TYR A 69 1.13 -9.61 1.48
CA TYR A 69 0.95 -11.03 1.29
C TYR A 69 1.07 -11.40 -0.19
N VAL A 70 1.28 -12.70 -0.45
CA VAL A 70 1.28 -13.27 -1.80
C VAL A 70 0.02 -14.12 -1.94
N SER A 71 -0.68 -13.95 -3.06
CA SER A 71 -1.85 -14.75 -3.43
C SER A 71 -1.68 -15.23 -4.88
N ASP A 72 -2.26 -16.39 -5.17
CA ASP A 72 -2.52 -16.77 -6.55
C ASP A 72 -3.54 -15.81 -7.17
N GLN A 73 -3.42 -15.62 -8.48
CA GLN A 73 -4.37 -14.88 -9.28
C GLN A 73 -5.39 -15.85 -9.86
N ASN A 74 -6.67 -15.65 -9.57
CA ASN A 74 -7.77 -16.38 -10.20
C ASN A 74 -8.41 -15.50 -11.28
N ILE A 75 -8.44 -15.99 -12.51
CA ILE A 75 -9.05 -15.27 -13.63
C ILE A 75 -10.39 -15.93 -13.93
N ASP A 76 -11.47 -15.14 -13.89
CA ASP A 76 -12.82 -15.63 -14.21
C ASP A 76 -13.03 -15.76 -15.74
N ALA A 77 -14.18 -16.31 -16.15
CA ALA A 77 -14.54 -16.47 -17.56
C ALA A 77 -14.64 -15.14 -18.34
N LYS A 78 -14.68 -13.99 -17.65
CA LYS A 78 -14.74 -12.65 -18.24
C LYS A 78 -13.37 -11.97 -18.27
N GLY A 79 -12.31 -12.63 -17.78
CA GLY A 79 -10.96 -12.09 -17.70
C GLY A 79 -10.70 -11.22 -16.47
N THR A 80 -11.61 -11.19 -15.49
CA THR A 80 -11.44 -10.43 -14.26
C THR A 80 -10.50 -11.17 -13.32
N ALA A 81 -9.41 -10.52 -12.92
CA ALA A 81 -8.50 -11.05 -11.93
C ALA A 81 -9.05 -10.84 -10.51
N THR A 82 -9.06 -11.91 -9.72
CA THR A 82 -9.37 -11.90 -8.29
C THR A 82 -8.19 -12.44 -7.50
N TYR A 83 -7.94 -11.85 -6.34
CA TYR A 83 -6.85 -12.23 -5.44
C TYR A 83 -7.47 -12.62 -4.10
N ALA A 84 -7.13 -13.80 -3.60
CA ALA A 84 -7.66 -14.28 -2.34
C ALA A 84 -6.84 -13.71 -1.18
N THR A 85 -7.48 -13.05 -0.24
CA THR A 85 -6.84 -12.72 1.03
C THR A 85 -6.55 -14.02 1.79
N PRO A 86 -5.32 -14.26 2.26
CA PRO A 86 -4.99 -15.47 3.00
C PRO A 86 -5.82 -15.57 4.29
N ASP A 87 -6.55 -16.67 4.45
CA ASP A 87 -7.21 -17.07 5.70
C ASP A 87 -6.27 -17.98 6.50
N ARG A 88 -6.21 -17.79 7.81
CA ARG A 88 -5.40 -18.59 8.73
C ARG A 88 -5.93 -20.02 8.91
N THR A 89 -7.18 -20.27 8.52
CA THR A 89 -7.84 -21.57 8.65
C THR A 89 -7.80 -22.41 7.37
N ASP A 90 -7.40 -21.81 6.23
CA ASP A 90 -7.32 -22.49 4.94
C ASP A 90 -5.97 -23.21 4.77
N PHE A 91 -5.87 -24.42 5.33
CA PHE A 91 -4.69 -25.28 5.15
C PHE A 91 -4.49 -25.76 3.70
N ALA A 92 -5.53 -25.72 2.85
CA ALA A 92 -5.39 -25.99 1.43
C ALA A 92 -4.62 -24.87 0.70
N ALA A 93 -4.48 -23.70 1.33
CA ALA A 93 -3.57 -22.66 0.85
C ALA A 93 -2.09 -23.10 0.87
N LEU A 94 -1.70 -24.13 1.65
CA LEU A 94 -0.31 -24.58 1.75
C LEU A 94 0.22 -25.32 0.50
N THR A 95 -0.64 -25.70 -0.44
CA THR A 95 -0.26 -26.35 -1.71
C THR A 95 -0.25 -25.38 -2.89
N LYS A 96 -0.65 -24.13 -2.68
CA LYS A 96 -0.76 -23.10 -3.72
C LYS A 96 0.62 -22.55 -4.14
N PRO A 97 0.84 -22.20 -5.42
CA PRO A 97 2.09 -21.59 -5.89
C PRO A 97 2.55 -20.37 -5.07
N ALA A 98 1.60 -19.56 -4.56
CA ALA A 98 1.90 -18.45 -3.65
C ALA A 98 2.78 -18.86 -2.45
N THR A 99 2.69 -20.11 -1.98
CA THR A 99 3.48 -20.61 -0.84
C THR A 99 4.95 -20.83 -1.14
N TRP A 100 5.33 -20.86 -2.42
CA TRP A 100 6.73 -20.94 -2.85
C TRP A 100 7.43 -19.59 -2.71
N THR A 101 6.66 -18.51 -2.54
CA THR A 101 7.20 -17.17 -2.43
C THR A 101 7.35 -16.79 -0.97
N SER A 102 8.53 -16.32 -0.59
CA SER A 102 8.79 -15.74 0.72
C SER A 102 8.98 -14.23 0.63
N LEU A 103 8.43 -13.49 1.59
CA LEU A 103 8.55 -12.04 1.71
C LEU A 103 9.51 -11.69 2.84
N ARG A 104 10.42 -10.75 2.57
CA ARG A 104 11.42 -10.25 3.51
C ARG A 104 11.51 -8.73 3.40
N TYR A 105 11.57 -8.04 4.52
CA TYR A 105 11.91 -6.63 4.58
C TYR A 105 12.85 -6.38 5.77
N SER A 106 13.73 -5.40 5.65
CA SER A 106 14.78 -5.12 6.64
C SER A 106 14.41 -4.02 7.65
N GLY A 107 13.11 -3.69 7.75
CA GLY A 107 12.62 -2.51 8.48
C GLY A 107 12.25 -2.70 9.95
N GLY A 108 12.42 -3.90 10.52
CA GLY A 108 12.28 -4.11 11.98
C GLY A 108 10.85 -4.13 12.54
N GLY A 109 9.83 -4.48 11.75
CA GLY A 109 8.47 -4.63 12.26
C GLY A 109 8.04 -6.09 12.49
N ARG A 110 6.76 -6.25 12.83
CA ARG A 110 6.18 -7.55 13.17
C ARG A 110 5.94 -8.36 11.90
N THR A 111 6.40 -9.60 11.90
CA THR A 111 6.09 -10.55 10.83
C THR A 111 5.26 -11.69 11.40
N LEU A 112 4.15 -12.02 10.76
CA LEU A 112 3.36 -13.20 11.08
C LEU A 112 3.61 -14.26 10.00
N GLY A 113 4.55 -15.17 10.26
CA GLY A 113 4.98 -16.17 9.28
C GLY A 113 5.65 -15.52 8.06
N ASN A 114 5.00 -15.57 6.90
CA ASN A 114 5.49 -15.02 5.63
C ASN A 114 4.80 -13.70 5.23
N ILE A 115 4.08 -13.08 6.15
CA ILE A 115 3.27 -11.88 5.93
C ILE A 115 3.88 -10.76 6.76
N PRO A 116 4.74 -9.90 6.17
CA PRO A 116 5.32 -8.78 6.87
C PRO A 116 4.30 -7.66 7.08
N TYR A 117 4.41 -7.01 8.23
CA TYR A 117 3.69 -5.78 8.57
C TYR A 117 4.64 -4.59 8.48
N VAL A 118 4.35 -3.63 7.62
CA VAL A 118 5.22 -2.48 7.38
C VAL A 118 4.49 -1.21 7.82
N GLU A 119 5.10 -0.50 8.75
CA GLU A 119 4.67 0.82 9.17
C GLU A 119 5.45 1.86 8.37
N LEU A 120 4.75 2.88 7.88
CA LEU A 120 5.30 3.92 7.02
C LEU A 120 4.81 5.29 7.49
N THR A 121 5.74 6.20 7.71
CA THR A 121 5.48 7.63 7.89
C THR A 121 5.25 8.32 6.53
N PRO A 122 4.56 9.48 6.48
CA PRO A 122 4.36 10.23 5.24
C PRO A 122 5.65 10.44 4.44
N GLY A 123 5.63 10.14 3.15
CA GLY A 123 6.78 10.22 2.24
C GLY A 123 7.80 9.08 2.37
N GLU A 124 7.63 8.17 3.32
CA GLU A 124 8.55 7.07 3.54
C GLU A 124 8.41 5.99 2.46
N ARG A 125 9.56 5.53 1.96
CA ARG A 125 9.64 4.43 0.99
C ARG A 125 10.42 3.27 1.56
N ARG A 126 9.86 2.06 1.46
CA ARG A 126 10.48 0.82 1.95
C ARG A 126 10.58 -0.23 0.85
N ALA A 127 11.73 -0.89 0.78
CA ALA A 127 11.96 -2.01 -0.10
C ALA A 127 11.49 -3.31 0.57
N VAL A 128 10.70 -4.09 -0.16
CA VAL A 128 10.30 -5.44 0.21
C VAL A 128 10.85 -6.40 -0.82
N ARG A 129 11.75 -7.28 -0.35
CA ARG A 129 12.34 -8.33 -1.17
C ARG A 129 11.43 -9.55 -1.11
N PHE A 130 11.23 -10.17 -2.26
CA PHE A 130 10.58 -11.47 -2.35
C PHE A 130 11.53 -12.50 -2.94
N THR A 131 11.37 -13.76 -2.55
CA THR A 131 12.14 -14.89 -3.07
C THR A 131 11.20 -16.02 -3.42
N ILE A 132 11.23 -16.48 -4.66
CA ILE A 132 10.44 -17.60 -5.16
C ILE A 132 11.33 -18.83 -5.17
N SER A 133 10.89 -19.88 -4.51
CA SER A 133 11.59 -21.17 -4.42
C SER A 133 10.60 -22.30 -4.75
N PRO A 134 10.41 -22.63 -6.04
CA PRO A 134 9.55 -23.73 -6.44
C PRO A 134 10.06 -25.04 -5.84
N ARG A 135 9.14 -25.84 -5.26
CA ARG A 135 9.54 -27.12 -4.66
C ARG A 135 10.02 -28.09 -5.72
N ALA A 136 11.10 -28.81 -5.41
CA ALA A 136 11.53 -29.97 -6.20
C ALA A 136 10.41 -31.02 -6.22
N VAL A 137 9.86 -31.30 -7.42
CA VAL A 137 8.96 -32.43 -7.59
C VAL A 137 9.82 -33.68 -7.51
N ARG A 138 9.74 -34.42 -6.39
CA ARG A 138 10.28 -35.78 -6.34
C ARG A 138 9.50 -36.62 -7.34
N ALA A 139 10.09 -36.88 -8.50
CA ALA A 139 9.61 -37.93 -9.39
C ALA A 139 9.63 -39.24 -8.59
N ARG A 140 8.45 -39.80 -8.32
CA ARG A 140 8.36 -41.17 -7.82
C ARG A 140 8.88 -42.05 -8.95
N ARG A 141 10.07 -42.62 -8.78
CA ARG A 141 10.54 -43.76 -9.57
C ARG A 141 9.92 -45.03 -9.01
#